data_AF-A0A846CC65-F1
#
_entry.id   AF-A0A846CC65-F1
#
_cell.length_a   1.000
_cell.length_b   1.000
_cell.length_c   1.000
_cell.angle_alpha   90.00
_cell.angle_beta   90.00
_cell.angle_gamma   90.00
#
_symmetry.space_group_name_H-M   'P 1'
#
loop_
_entity.id
_entity.type
_entity.pdbx_description
1 polymer ?
#
loop_
_entity_poly.entity_id
_entity_poly.type
_entity_poly.pdbx_seq_one_letter_code
_entity_poly.pdbx_strand_id
1 'polypeptide(L)'
;MPIDLSLYPKNWNQIANSIKNSANWTCEWCNKPCRPPGVSQKDTEQWLKDNHPEWLPHLYKIVEDYEQGIIKIAKPQRFTLTTAHLDHNPANCEADNLRALCSVCHLKLDRDDWNRTQKVRRMKLWEKHGQLTLDFGSIGGT
;
A
#
# COMPACT_ATOMS: atom_id res chain seq x y z
N MET A 1 -7.59 8.96 -0.24
CA MET A 1 -7.86 10.04 -1.22
C MET A 1 -8.90 9.53 -2.21
N PRO A 2 -9.84 10.36 -2.67
CA PRO A 2 -10.76 9.96 -3.74
C PRO A 2 -9.96 9.67 -5.02
N ILE A 3 -10.31 8.57 -5.71
CA ILE A 3 -9.65 8.14 -6.94
C ILE A 3 -10.31 8.88 -8.11
N ASP A 4 -9.53 9.58 -8.91
CA ASP A 4 -9.99 10.10 -10.20
C ASP A 4 -9.77 9.03 -11.27
N LEU A 5 -10.85 8.35 -11.64
CA LEU A 5 -10.83 7.27 -12.64
C LEU A 5 -10.49 7.77 -14.06
N SER A 6 -10.60 9.08 -14.32
CA SER A 6 -10.28 9.63 -15.65
C SER A 6 -8.78 9.60 -15.97
N LEU A 7 -7.93 9.51 -14.94
CA LEU A 7 -6.47 9.43 -15.08
C LEU A 7 -5.99 8.02 -15.47
N TYR A 8 -6.88 7.04 -15.41
CA TYR A 8 -6.58 5.63 -15.67
C TYR A 8 -7.06 5.24 -17.07
N PRO A 9 -6.41 4.26 -17.72
CA PRO A 9 -6.90 3.75 -18.99
C PRO A 9 -8.25 3.01 -18.81
N LYS A 10 -9.08 2.98 -19.86
CA LYS A 10 -10.43 2.37 -19.81
C LYS A 10 -10.42 0.90 -19.40
N ASN A 11 -9.34 0.18 -19.67
CA ASN A 11 -9.15 -1.24 -19.34
C ASN A 11 -8.47 -1.46 -17.98
N TRP A 12 -8.35 -0.44 -17.12
CA TRP A 12 -7.69 -0.54 -15.81
C TRP A 12 -8.14 -1.75 -14.98
N ASN A 13 -9.44 -2.05 -14.93
CA ASN A 13 -9.94 -3.20 -14.18
C ASN A 13 -9.36 -4.54 -14.67
N GLN A 14 -9.12 -4.67 -15.97
CA GLN A 14 -8.51 -5.87 -16.56
C GLN A 14 -7.02 -5.94 -16.20
N ILE A 15 -6.30 -4.82 -16.33
CA ILE A 15 -4.88 -4.72 -15.96
C ILE A 15 -4.70 -5.06 -14.48
N ALA A 16 -5.45 -4.42 -13.59
CA ALA A 16 -5.38 -4.64 -12.16
C ALA A 16 -5.67 -6.10 -11.79
N ASN A 17 -6.68 -6.73 -12.41
CA ASN A 17 -6.98 -8.14 -12.19
C ASN A 17 -5.88 -9.06 -12.73
N SER A 18 -5.28 -8.74 -13.87
CA SER A 18 -4.14 -9.49 -14.42
C SER A 18 -2.94 -9.49 -13.46
N ILE A 19 -2.60 -8.33 -12.91
CA ILE A 19 -1.52 -8.19 -11.91
C ILE A 19 -1.84 -8.99 -10.63
N LYS A 20 -3.08 -8.91 -10.13
CA LYS A 20 -3.47 -9.67 -8.92
C LYS A 20 -3.49 -11.18 -9.15
N ASN A 21 -3.93 -11.62 -10.34
CA ASN A 21 -3.96 -13.04 -10.70
C ASN A 21 -2.55 -13.62 -10.90
N SER A 22 -1.65 -12.88 -11.58
CA SER A 22 -0.26 -13.30 -11.75
C SER A 22 0.49 -13.41 -10.43
N ALA A 23 0.17 -12.56 -9.45
CA ALA A 23 0.68 -12.66 -8.08
C ALA A 23 -0.01 -13.73 -7.22
N ASN A 24 -0.88 -14.58 -7.80
CA ASN A 24 -1.67 -15.57 -7.09
C ASN A 24 -2.36 -15.01 -5.82
N TRP A 25 -2.93 -13.81 -5.95
CA TRP A 25 -3.56 -13.08 -4.86
C TRP A 25 -2.70 -12.91 -3.59
N THR A 26 -1.38 -12.90 -3.74
CA THR A 26 -0.40 -12.77 -2.67
C THR A 26 0.33 -11.43 -2.81
N CYS A 27 0.59 -10.77 -1.68
CA CYS A 27 1.32 -9.51 -1.66
C CYS A 27 2.78 -9.70 -2.08
N GLU A 28 3.25 -9.01 -3.11
CA GLU A 28 4.62 -9.14 -3.64
C GLU A 28 5.71 -8.57 -2.71
N TRP A 29 5.34 -7.83 -1.66
CA TRP A 29 6.30 -7.28 -0.69
C TRP A 29 6.44 -8.06 0.61
N CYS A 30 5.35 -8.63 1.10
CA CYS A 30 5.34 -9.29 2.41
C CYS A 30 4.84 -10.73 2.37
N ASN A 31 4.58 -11.27 1.17
CA ASN A 31 4.08 -12.62 0.92
C ASN A 31 2.77 -12.96 1.65
N LYS A 32 2.04 -11.94 2.12
CA LYS A 32 0.73 -12.12 2.77
C LYS A 32 -0.30 -12.58 1.73
N PRO A 33 -0.97 -13.72 1.94
CA PRO A 33 -2.07 -14.14 1.10
C PRO A 33 -3.23 -13.17 1.32
N CYS A 34 -3.84 -12.71 0.25
CA CYS A 34 -5.00 -11.83 0.29
C CYS A 34 -6.19 -12.53 -0.35
N ARG A 35 -7.39 -12.05 -0.01
CA ARG A 35 -8.63 -12.73 -0.37
C ARG A 35 -8.84 -12.71 -1.88
N PRO A 36 -8.98 -13.87 -2.54
CA PRO A 36 -9.31 -13.96 -3.96
C PRO A 36 -10.75 -13.47 -4.23
N PRO A 37 -11.12 -13.24 -5.50
CA PRO A 37 -12.48 -12.85 -5.85
C PRO A 37 -13.42 -13.99 -5.46
N GLY A 38 -14.57 -13.63 -4.88
CA GLY A 38 -15.54 -14.59 -4.33
C GLY A 38 -15.46 -14.78 -2.82
N VAL A 39 -14.37 -14.40 -2.15
CA VAL A 39 -14.27 -14.44 -0.68
C VAL A 39 -14.66 -13.09 -0.07
N SER A 40 -15.80 -13.06 0.64
CA SER A 40 -16.29 -11.84 1.27
C SER A 40 -15.44 -11.42 2.48
N GLN A 41 -15.68 -10.22 3.05
CA GLN A 41 -14.98 -9.80 4.27
C GLN A 41 -15.36 -10.66 5.48
N LYS A 42 -16.58 -11.18 5.51
CA LYS A 42 -17.09 -12.02 6.61
C LYS A 42 -16.46 -13.41 6.57
N ASP A 43 -16.22 -13.92 5.38
CA ASP A 43 -15.68 -15.28 5.16
C ASP A 43 -14.15 -15.34 5.26
N THR A 44 -13.48 -14.19 5.46
CA THR A 44 -12.02 -14.08 5.58
C THR A 44 -11.46 -15.05 6.62
N GLU A 45 -12.13 -15.16 7.77
CA GLU A 45 -11.67 -16.01 8.86
C GLU A 45 -11.70 -17.49 8.46
N GLN A 46 -12.81 -17.92 7.86
CA GLN A 46 -12.97 -19.29 7.40
C GLN A 46 -11.97 -19.62 6.29
N TRP A 47 -11.84 -18.74 5.30
CA TRP A 47 -10.87 -18.91 4.22
C TRP A 47 -9.43 -19.01 4.72
N LEU A 48 -9.04 -18.20 5.71
CA LEU A 48 -7.72 -18.30 6.35
C LEU A 48 -7.54 -19.62 7.09
N LYS A 49 -8.54 -20.10 7.83
CA LYS A 49 -8.47 -21.40 8.51
C LYS A 49 -8.24 -22.54 7.52
N ASP A 50 -8.90 -22.50 6.37
CA ASP A 50 -8.88 -23.58 5.39
C ASP A 50 -7.61 -23.59 4.52
N ASN A 51 -7.05 -22.41 4.20
CA ASN A 51 -5.97 -22.28 3.21
C ASN A 51 -4.65 -21.76 3.78
N HIS A 52 -4.70 -20.90 4.81
CA HIS A 52 -3.54 -20.15 5.34
C HIS A 52 -3.61 -19.99 6.88
N PRO A 53 -3.67 -21.09 7.65
CA PRO A 53 -3.86 -21.03 9.10
C PRO A 53 -2.75 -20.24 9.80
N GLU A 54 -1.54 -20.19 9.23
CA GLU A 54 -0.40 -19.41 9.72
C GLU A 54 -0.66 -17.90 9.72
N TRP A 55 -1.56 -17.41 8.87
CA TRP A 55 -1.92 -16.00 8.81
C TRP A 55 -3.12 -15.63 9.68
N LEU A 56 -3.86 -16.61 10.23
CA LEU A 56 -5.02 -16.37 11.07
C LEU A 56 -4.73 -15.44 12.28
N PRO A 57 -3.60 -15.54 13.00
CA PRO A 57 -3.29 -14.62 14.09
C PRO A 57 -3.22 -13.15 13.64
N HIS A 58 -2.82 -12.90 12.39
CA HIS A 58 -2.71 -11.55 11.82
C HIS A 58 -4.06 -10.93 11.46
N LEU A 59 -5.14 -11.72 11.45
CA LEU A 59 -6.51 -11.23 11.28
C LEU A 59 -6.94 -10.37 12.46
N TYR A 60 -6.50 -10.68 13.67
CA TYR A 60 -6.95 -10.00 14.88
C TYR A 60 -5.95 -8.93 15.32
N LYS A 61 -6.49 -7.83 15.83
CA LYS A 61 -5.75 -6.86 16.64
C LYS A 61 -6.13 -7.09 18.09
N ILE A 62 -5.13 -7.37 18.92
CA ILE A 62 -5.31 -7.45 20.37
C ILE A 62 -5.28 -6.03 20.92
N VAL A 63 -6.30 -5.67 21.70
CA VAL A 63 -6.38 -4.41 22.42
C VAL A 63 -6.76 -4.70 23.87
N GLU A 64 -6.17 -3.94 24.79
CA GLU A 64 -6.56 -3.97 26.20
C GLU A 64 -7.63 -2.92 26.44
N ASP A 65 -8.71 -3.33 27.07
CA ASP A 65 -9.83 -2.52 27.48
C ASP A 65 -9.94 -2.53 29.01
N TYR A 66 -10.17 -1.37 29.61
CA TYR A 66 -10.18 -1.21 31.06
C TYR A 66 -11.37 -1.89 31.74
N GLU A 67 -12.47 -2.12 31.01
CA GLU A 67 -13.68 -2.75 31.55
C GLU A 67 -13.77 -4.23 31.17
N GLN A 68 -13.33 -4.58 29.97
CA GLN A 68 -13.55 -5.90 29.36
C GLN A 68 -12.26 -6.73 29.23
N GLY A 69 -11.11 -6.20 29.65
CA GLY A 69 -9.81 -6.88 29.57
C GLY A 69 -9.28 -6.99 28.14
N ILE A 70 -8.68 -8.12 27.78
CA ILE A 70 -8.04 -8.31 26.47
C ILE A 70 -9.10 -8.65 25.41
N ILE A 71 -9.34 -7.73 24.46
CA ILE A 71 -10.29 -7.89 23.35
C ILE A 71 -9.53 -8.19 22.05
N LYS A 72 -10.07 -9.14 21.25
CA LYS A 72 -9.60 -9.44 19.89
C LYS A 72 -10.54 -8.84 18.86
N ILE A 73 -10.05 -7.85 18.10
CA ILE A 73 -10.83 -7.18 17.04
C ILE A 73 -10.37 -7.70 15.67
N ALA A 74 -11.26 -8.31 14.90
CA ALA A 74 -10.96 -8.75 13.54
C ALA A 74 -10.73 -7.56 12.58
N LYS A 75 -9.74 -7.67 11.70
CA LYS A 75 -9.32 -6.67 10.71
C LYS A 75 -9.19 -7.29 9.31
N PRO A 76 -10.30 -7.78 8.71
CA PRO A 76 -10.29 -8.45 7.40
C PRO A 76 -9.81 -7.54 6.26
N GLN A 77 -9.91 -6.21 6.41
CA GLN A 77 -9.45 -5.24 5.41
C GLN A 77 -7.94 -5.29 5.16
N ARG A 78 -7.16 -5.84 6.11
CA ARG A 78 -5.70 -6.06 5.95
C ARG A 78 -5.36 -7.16 4.95
N PHE A 79 -6.34 -8.01 4.62
CA PHE A 79 -6.24 -9.12 3.66
C PHE A 79 -6.90 -8.77 2.32
N THR A 80 -6.93 -7.47 1.98
CA THR A 80 -7.37 -6.99 0.67
C THR A 80 -6.13 -6.71 -0.19
N LEU A 81 -6.09 -7.29 -1.38
CA LEU A 81 -5.05 -7.01 -2.37
C LEU A 81 -5.46 -5.85 -3.27
N THR A 82 -4.52 -4.97 -3.54
CA THR A 82 -4.69 -3.81 -4.39
C THR A 82 -3.54 -3.74 -5.39
N THR A 83 -3.78 -3.13 -6.54
CA THR A 83 -2.72 -2.84 -7.50
C THR A 83 -2.19 -1.44 -7.21
N ALA A 84 -0.89 -1.32 -6.97
CA ALA A 84 -0.23 -0.07 -6.63
C ALA A 84 0.73 0.36 -7.75
N HIS A 85 0.79 1.66 -8.02
CA HIS A 85 1.77 2.28 -8.91
C HIS A 85 3.01 2.62 -8.09
N LEU A 86 4.18 2.10 -8.46
CA LEU A 86 5.43 2.33 -7.73
C LEU A 86 5.92 3.78 -7.81
N ASP A 87 5.56 4.48 -8.89
CA ASP A 87 5.85 5.89 -9.13
C ASP A 87 4.72 6.85 -8.72
N HIS A 88 3.63 6.33 -8.16
CA HIS A 88 2.43 7.08 -7.77
C HIS A 88 1.74 7.84 -8.92
N ASN A 89 2.07 7.51 -10.18
CA ASN A 89 1.47 8.11 -11.36
C ASN A 89 0.38 7.20 -11.93
N PRO A 90 -0.92 7.56 -11.81
CA PRO A 90 -2.02 6.74 -12.30
C PRO A 90 -2.06 6.54 -13.82
N ALA A 91 -1.35 7.38 -14.58
CA ALA A 91 -1.25 7.23 -16.04
C ALA A 91 -0.21 6.18 -16.47
N ASN A 92 0.73 5.81 -15.60
CA ASN A 92 1.80 4.86 -15.91
C ASN A 92 1.40 3.43 -15.56
N CYS A 93 0.62 2.80 -16.43
CA CYS A 93 0.10 1.44 -16.24
C CYS A 93 1.02 0.33 -16.80
N GLU A 94 2.30 0.60 -17.01
CA GLU A 94 3.27 -0.41 -17.45
C GLU A 94 3.41 -1.52 -16.40
N ALA A 95 3.53 -2.77 -16.84
CA ALA A 95 3.52 -3.93 -15.95
C ALA A 95 4.62 -3.87 -14.87
N ASP A 96 5.80 -3.33 -15.21
CA ASP A 96 6.92 -3.18 -14.28
C ASP A 96 6.70 -2.10 -13.20
N ASN A 97 5.83 -1.13 -13.48
CA ASN A 97 5.46 -0.07 -12.53
C ASN A 97 4.32 -0.50 -11.60
N LEU A 98 3.64 -1.61 -11.90
CA LEU A 98 2.51 -2.10 -11.13
C LEU A 98 2.93 -3.27 -10.23
N ARG A 99 2.45 -3.23 -8.98
CA ARG A 99 2.61 -4.34 -8.03
C ARG A 99 1.32 -4.68 -7.32
N ALA A 100 1.12 -5.96 -7.04
CA ALA A 100 0.06 -6.48 -6.19
C ALA A 100 0.47 -6.35 -4.71
N LEU A 101 -0.06 -5.35 -4.02
CA LEU A 101 0.26 -5.06 -2.62
C LEU A 101 -0.97 -5.21 -1.73
N CYS A 102 -0.81 -5.80 -0.55
CA CYS A 102 -1.86 -5.78 0.47
C CYS A 102 -2.11 -4.34 0.93
N SER A 103 -3.32 -4.07 1.44
CA SER A 103 -3.71 -2.73 1.91
C SER A 103 -2.72 -2.10 2.89
N VAL A 104 -2.03 -2.91 3.71
CA VAL A 104 -0.99 -2.41 4.64
C VAL A 104 0.28 -1.98 3.90
N CYS A 105 0.76 -2.78 2.94
CA CYS A 105 1.96 -2.46 2.16
C CYS A 105 1.72 -1.29 1.21
N HIS A 106 0.54 -1.23 0.59
CA HIS A 106 0.16 -0.10 -0.27
C HIS A 106 0.14 1.21 0.54
N LEU A 107 -0.48 1.22 1.73
CA LEU A 107 -0.47 2.41 2.59
C LEU A 107 0.93 2.84 3.06
N LYS A 108 1.89 1.91 3.13
CA LYS A 108 3.29 2.26 3.41
C LYS A 108 3.93 2.94 2.20
N LEU A 109 3.74 2.38 1.00
CA LEU A 109 4.20 2.99 -0.26
C LEU A 109 3.65 4.42 -0.41
N ASP A 110 2.36 4.62 -0.16
CA ASP A 110 1.71 5.94 -0.25
C ASP A 110 2.27 6.94 0.79
N ARG A 111 2.57 6.45 2.00
CA ARG A 111 3.15 7.29 3.05
C ARG A 111 4.53 7.80 2.66
N ASP A 112 5.34 6.94 2.06
CA ASP A 112 6.71 7.28 1.68
C ASP A 112 6.74 8.35 0.57
N ASP A 113 5.83 8.27 -0.40
CA ASP A 113 5.65 9.35 -1.39
C ASP A 113 5.17 10.65 -0.75
N TRP A 114 4.20 10.59 0.16
CA TRP A 114 3.74 11.80 0.85
C TRP A 114 4.90 12.49 1.58
N ASN A 115 5.74 11.74 2.31
CA ASN A 115 6.92 12.29 2.97
C ASN A 115 7.91 12.93 1.98
N ARG A 116 8.17 12.26 0.83
CA ARG A 116 9.06 12.77 -0.22
C ARG A 116 8.51 14.05 -0.85
N THR A 117 7.25 14.02 -1.27
CA THR A 117 6.57 15.12 -1.95
C THR A 117 6.37 16.33 -1.02
N GLN A 118 6.06 16.12 0.27
CA GLN A 118 6.00 17.20 1.26
C GLN A 118 7.36 17.85 1.47
N LYS A 119 8.45 17.07 1.57
CA LYS A 119 9.81 17.62 1.70
C LYS A 119 10.17 18.48 0.49
N VAL A 120 9.92 18.01 -0.74
CA VAL A 120 10.19 18.78 -1.97
C VAL A 120 9.34 20.04 -2.04
N ARG A 121 8.04 19.96 -1.74
CA ARG A 121 7.15 21.14 -1.71
C ARG A 121 7.61 22.16 -0.67
N ARG A 122 8.03 21.71 0.51
CA ARG A 122 8.57 22.56 1.58
C ARG A 122 9.89 23.21 1.17
N MET A 123 10.81 22.47 0.53
CA MET A 123 12.05 23.05 -0.01
C MET A 123 11.77 24.10 -1.07
N LYS A 124 10.91 23.82 -2.06
CA LYS A 124 10.50 24.80 -3.08
C LYS A 124 9.82 26.03 -2.48
N LEU A 125 9.04 25.85 -1.42
CA LEU A 125 8.43 26.95 -0.67
C LEU A 125 9.52 27.80 0.01
N TRP A 126 10.50 27.18 0.67
CA TRP A 126 11.64 27.87 1.30
C TRP A 126 12.52 28.61 0.29
N GLU A 127 12.82 27.98 -0.86
CA GLU A 127 13.50 28.60 -2.01
C GLU A 127 12.73 29.84 -2.49
N LYS A 128 11.41 29.73 -2.67
CA LYS A 128 10.55 30.85 -3.07
C LYS A 128 10.49 31.97 -2.03
N HIS A 129 10.61 31.64 -0.73
CA HIS A 129 10.71 32.62 0.35
C HIS A 129 12.14 33.13 0.60
N GLY A 130 13.10 32.79 -0.27
CA GLY A 130 14.47 33.34 -0.23
C GLY A 130 15.34 32.76 0.89
N GLN A 131 14.98 31.64 1.50
CA GLN A 131 15.85 30.91 2.43
C GLN A 131 16.70 29.91 1.63
N LEU A 132 18.02 30.14 1.62
CA LEU A 132 19.06 29.52 0.79
C LEU A 132 18.99 27.97 0.68
N THR A 133 19.26 27.46 -0.52
CA THR A 133 19.83 26.12 -0.73
C THR A 133 21.24 26.09 -0.15
N LEU A 134 21.52 25.19 0.80
CA LEU A 134 22.88 24.94 1.26
C LEU A 134 23.62 24.17 0.17
N ASP A 135 24.43 24.88 -0.63
CA ASP A 135 25.48 24.25 -1.41
C ASP A 135 26.49 23.65 -0.43
N PHE A 136 26.47 22.33 -0.29
CA PHE A 136 27.61 21.61 0.29
C PHE A 136 28.74 21.69 -0.73
N GLY A 137 29.53 22.77 -0.65
CA GLY A 137 30.70 22.97 -1.48
C GLY A 137 31.56 21.72 -1.49
N SER A 138 31.91 21.26 -2.69
CA SER A 138 32.96 20.27 -2.90
C SER A 138 34.23 20.77 -2.23
N ILE A 139 34.55 20.23 -1.06
CA ILE A 139 35.90 20.30 -0.51
C ILE A 139 36.78 19.48 -1.46
N GLY A 140 37.42 20.21 -2.39
CA GLY A 140 38.46 19.69 -3.25
C GLY A 140 39.54 19.04 -2.39
N GLY A 141 39.81 17.77 -2.70
CA GLY A 141 40.96 17.07 -2.17
C GLY A 141 42.23 17.63 -2.80
N THR A 142 43.20 17.92 -1.92
CA THR A 142 44.63 17.78 -2.16
C THR A 142 45.24 17.20 -0.91
#